data_AF-W8TIR3-F1
#
_entry.id   AF-W8TIR3-F1
#
_cell.length_a   1.000
_cell.length_b   1.000
_cell.length_c   1.000
_cell.angle_alpha   90.00
_cell.angle_beta   90.00
_cell.angle_gamma   90.00
#
_symmetry.space_group_name_H-M   'P 1'
#
loop_
_entity.id
_entity.type
_entity.pdbx_description
1 polymer ?
#
loop_
_entity_poly.entity_id
_entity_poly.type
_entity_poly.pdbx_seq_one_letter_code
_entity_poly.pdbx_strand_id
1 'polypeptide(L)'
;MKAHFVRKASTIDDLKGYEMERGSKFVIEEVVELEPDEFNIFSKNLLDDHDFIAKRLDKMFIDADNVWHCLLVKAKNADEGILIESENYEYARYSSYYPGITTPKQQLIKQILAIRETGEANMFDTLMVQRMAYERGYFELVTFIEEYKKDYCHFILTGEL
;
A
#
# COMPACT_ATOMS: atom_id res chain seq x y z
N MET A 1 -11.17 -4.53 0.50
CA MET A 1 -9.77 -4.87 0.16
C MET A 1 -9.50 -6.28 0.63
N LYS A 2 -8.52 -6.97 0.05
CA LYS A 2 -8.08 -8.30 0.49
C LYS A 2 -6.57 -8.28 0.69
N ALA A 3 -6.06 -9.13 1.57
CA ALA A 3 -4.64 -9.23 1.88
C ALA A 3 -4.21 -10.70 2.04
N HIS A 4 -3.00 -11.02 1.60
CA HIS A 4 -2.45 -12.38 1.72
C HIS A 4 -1.62 -12.50 2.98
N PHE A 5 -2.17 -13.11 4.03
CA PHE A 5 -1.47 -13.31 5.29
C PHE A 5 -0.54 -14.52 5.21
N VAL A 6 0.76 -14.27 5.37
CA VAL A 6 1.81 -15.28 5.45
C VAL A 6 2.05 -15.62 6.91
N ARG A 7 2.04 -16.91 7.21
CA ARG A 7 2.35 -17.40 8.55
C ARG A 7 3.87 -17.43 8.78
N LYS A 8 4.32 -16.81 9.86
CA LYS A 8 5.71 -16.77 10.31
C LYS A 8 6.68 -16.30 9.21
N ALA A 9 6.29 -15.25 8.48
CA ALA A 9 7.24 -14.50 7.66
C ALA A 9 8.37 -13.97 8.57
N SER A 10 9.60 -13.97 8.06
CA SER A 10 10.75 -13.48 8.82
C SER A 10 10.99 -12.00 8.55
N THR A 11 10.76 -11.58 7.30
CA THR A 11 11.01 -10.23 6.82
C THR A 11 9.86 -9.72 5.94
N ILE A 12 9.80 -8.41 5.72
CA ILE A 12 8.85 -7.78 4.81
C ILE A 12 9.00 -8.24 3.36
N ASP A 13 10.20 -8.67 2.94
CA ASP A 13 10.41 -9.15 1.58
C ASP A 13 9.72 -10.51 1.36
N ASP A 14 9.53 -11.31 2.42
CA ASP A 14 8.72 -12.53 2.40
C ASP A 14 7.22 -12.23 2.22
N LEU A 15 6.79 -10.97 2.34
CA LEU A 15 5.40 -10.54 2.23
C LEU A 15 5.08 -9.91 0.87
N LYS A 16 6.10 -9.58 0.07
CA LYS A 16 5.95 -8.94 -1.24
C LYS A 16 5.73 -9.98 -2.34
N GLY A 17 5.08 -9.58 -3.43
CA GLY A 17 4.90 -10.41 -4.63
C GLY A 17 3.65 -11.32 -4.63
N TYR A 18 2.78 -11.21 -3.62
CA TYR A 18 1.51 -11.95 -3.59
C TYR A 18 0.37 -11.17 -4.21
N GLU A 19 -0.44 -11.84 -5.04
CA GLU A 19 -1.65 -11.27 -5.65
C GLU A 19 -2.74 -11.02 -4.59
N MET A 20 -3.20 -9.78 -4.48
CA MET A 20 -4.20 -9.38 -3.47
C MET A 20 -5.58 -10.01 -3.70
N GLU A 21 -5.94 -10.41 -4.93
CA GLU A 21 -7.28 -10.90 -5.28
C GLU A 21 -7.65 -12.23 -4.60
N ARG A 22 -6.64 -13.06 -4.29
CA ARG A 22 -6.77 -14.34 -3.58
C ARG A 22 -6.61 -14.22 -2.06
N GLY A 23 -6.47 -12.99 -1.54
CA GLY A 23 -6.30 -12.74 -0.11
C GLY A 23 -7.57 -12.91 0.71
N SER A 24 -7.40 -12.88 2.03
CA SER A 24 -8.47 -12.83 3.02
C SER A 24 -9.05 -11.42 3.12
N LYS A 25 -10.33 -11.31 3.50
CA LYS A 25 -10.91 -10.03 3.94
C LYS A 25 -10.28 -9.64 5.28
N PHE A 26 -10.10 -8.35 5.50
CA PHE A 26 -9.53 -7.85 6.75
C PHE A 26 -10.14 -6.50 7.16
N VAL A 27 -10.00 -6.20 8.45
CA VAL A 27 -10.32 -4.92 9.10
C VAL A 27 -9.10 -4.47 9.90
N ILE A 28 -8.72 -3.20 9.77
CA ILE A 28 -7.66 -2.60 10.56
C ILE A 28 -8.28 -2.06 11.85
N GLU A 29 -8.00 -2.71 12.97
CA GLU A 29 -8.50 -2.30 14.29
C GLU A 29 -7.71 -1.12 14.87
N GLU A 30 -6.41 -1.05 14.59
CA GLU A 30 -5.57 0.07 15.00
C GLU A 30 -4.38 0.24 14.07
N VAL A 31 -3.95 1.50 13.88
CA VAL A 31 -2.72 1.88 13.20
C VAL A 31 -1.65 2.20 14.24
N VAL A 32 -0.51 1.51 14.16
CA VAL A 32 0.68 1.77 14.97
C VAL A 32 1.73 2.43 14.08
N GLU A 33 2.05 3.68 14.37
CA GLU A 33 3.09 4.42 13.66
C GLU A 33 4.41 4.37 14.44
N LEU A 34 5.43 3.79 13.81
CA LEU A 34 6.79 3.70 14.34
C LEU A 34 7.67 4.77 13.70
N GLU A 35 8.77 5.14 14.36
CA GLU A 35 9.81 5.92 13.70
C GLU A 35 10.38 5.13 12.49
N PRO A 36 10.84 5.79 11.40
CA PRO A 36 11.31 5.09 10.21
C PRO A 36 12.41 4.04 10.47
N ASP A 37 13.37 4.36 11.36
CA ASP A 37 14.45 3.44 11.72
C ASP A 37 13.93 2.24 12.53
N GLU A 38 12.98 2.47 13.44
CA GLU A 38 12.33 1.43 14.23
C GLU A 38 11.52 0.49 13.33
N PHE A 39 10.75 1.04 12.38
CA PHE A 39 10.03 0.26 11.39
C PHE A 39 10.98 -0.56 10.49
N ASN A 40 12.13 0.00 10.10
CA ASN A 40 13.13 -0.72 9.30
C ASN A 40 13.75 -1.89 10.08
N ILE A 41 13.91 -1.78 11.40
CA ILE A 41 14.34 -2.90 12.25
C ILE A 41 13.22 -3.94 12.36
N PHE A 42 12.01 -3.51 12.71
CA PHE A 42 10.83 -4.38 12.83
C PHE A 42 10.57 -5.18 11.54
N SER A 43 10.55 -4.51 10.39
CA SER A 43 10.26 -5.11 9.08
C SER A 43 11.28 -6.16 8.63
N LYS A 44 12.45 -6.25 9.29
CA LYS A 44 13.47 -7.28 9.05
C LYS A 44 13.48 -8.40 10.11
N ASN A 45 12.71 -8.26 11.18
CA ASN A 45 12.70 -9.18 12.31
C ASN A 45 11.26 -9.42 12.79
N LEU A 46 10.36 -9.87 11.90
CA LEU A 46 8.92 -10.00 12.19
C LEU A 46 8.57 -11.02 13.27
N LEU A 47 9.51 -11.92 13.58
CA LEU A 47 9.35 -12.98 14.59
C LEU A 47 9.90 -12.58 15.97
N ASP A 48 10.47 -11.39 16.10
CA ASP A 48 10.89 -10.86 17.40
C ASP A 48 9.67 -10.35 18.18
N ASP A 49 9.75 -10.47 19.51
CA ASP A 49 8.70 -9.97 20.38
C ASP A 49 8.75 -8.43 20.45
N HIS A 50 7.57 -7.80 20.36
CA HIS A 50 7.43 -6.36 20.36
C HIS A 50 6.34 -5.91 21.34
N ASP A 51 6.71 -4.99 22.24
CA ASP A 51 5.80 -4.39 23.23
C ASP A 51 4.50 -3.82 22.62
N PHE A 52 4.58 -3.26 21.40
CA PHE A 52 3.41 -2.69 20.75
C PHE A 52 2.40 -3.76 20.28
N ILE A 53 2.86 -4.99 19.99
CA ILE A 53 2.01 -6.13 19.67
C ILE A 53 1.42 -6.69 20.98
N ALA A 54 2.25 -6.89 22.00
CA ALA A 54 1.86 -7.41 23.30
C ALA A 54 0.74 -6.59 23.96
N LYS A 55 0.74 -5.26 23.78
CA LYS A 55 -0.29 -4.35 24.34
C LYS A 55 -1.64 -4.40 23.60
N ARG A 56 -1.76 -5.16 22.50
CA ARG A 56 -2.90 -5.11 21.58
C ARG A 56 -3.41 -6.49 21.16
N LEU A 57 -3.08 -7.53 21.91
CA LEU A 57 -3.49 -8.90 21.62
C LEU A 57 -5.02 -9.04 21.51
N ASP A 58 -5.77 -8.27 22.32
CA ASP A 58 -7.23 -8.24 22.31
C ASP A 58 -7.84 -7.65 21.03
N LYS A 59 -7.04 -6.97 20.20
CA LYS A 59 -7.49 -6.34 18.95
C LYS A 59 -7.22 -7.18 17.70
N MET A 60 -6.55 -8.32 17.84
CA MET A 60 -6.21 -9.20 16.72
C MET A 60 -6.95 -10.52 16.87
N PHE A 61 -7.81 -10.83 15.91
CA PHE A 61 -8.58 -12.08 15.89
C PHE A 61 -9.16 -12.33 14.50
N ILE A 62 -9.73 -13.51 14.30
CA ILE A 62 -10.53 -13.83 13.11
C ILE A 62 -11.98 -13.98 13.58
N ASP A 63 -12.89 -13.24 12.96
CA ASP A 63 -14.32 -13.28 13.31
C ASP A 63 -15.04 -14.50 12.71
N ALA A 64 -16.34 -14.62 12.99
CA ALA A 64 -17.18 -15.71 12.48
C ALA A 64 -17.35 -15.70 10.95
N ASP A 65 -17.13 -14.55 10.30
CA ASP A 65 -17.23 -14.35 8.86
C ASP A 65 -15.87 -14.56 8.13
N ASN A 66 -14.85 -15.07 8.85
CA ASN A 66 -13.46 -15.20 8.38
C ASN A 66 -12.82 -13.87 7.96
N VAL A 67 -13.24 -12.77 8.57
CA VAL A 67 -12.58 -11.46 8.44
C VAL A 67 -11.46 -11.39 9.47
N TRP A 68 -10.27 -11.04 8.98
CA TRP A 68 -9.07 -10.89 9.80
C TRP A 68 -9.07 -9.48 10.42
N HIS A 69 -9.24 -9.40 11.73
CA HIS A 69 -9.04 -8.18 12.50
C HIS A 69 -7.55 -8.07 12.83
N CYS A 70 -6.91 -7.03 12.33
CA CYS A 70 -5.46 -6.89 12.37
C CYS A 70 -5.01 -5.49 12.78
N LEU A 71 -3.76 -5.39 13.21
CA LEU A 71 -3.06 -4.12 13.35
C LEU A 71 -2.42 -3.74 12.02
N LEU A 72 -2.39 -2.45 11.70
CA LEU A 72 -1.51 -1.91 10.66
C LEU A 72 -0.31 -1.27 11.34
N VAL A 73 0.89 -1.82 11.14
CA VAL A 73 2.13 -1.22 11.59
C VAL A 73 2.82 -0.56 10.41
N LYS A 74 3.16 0.72 10.52
CA LYS A 74 3.80 1.49 9.44
C LYS A 74 4.80 2.49 9.99
N ALA A 75 5.73 2.93 9.13
CA ALA A 75 6.57 4.08 9.45
C ALA A 75 5.75 5.38 9.46
N LYS A 76 6.15 6.36 10.27
CA LYS A 76 5.59 7.71 10.23
C LYS A 76 5.65 8.29 8.82
N ASN A 77 4.54 8.87 8.37
CA ASN A 77 4.36 9.44 7.03
C ASN A 77 4.46 8.43 5.86
N ALA A 78 4.56 7.12 6.13
CA ALA A 78 4.47 6.10 5.08
C ALA A 78 3.01 5.70 4.85
N ASP A 79 2.62 5.49 3.60
CA ASP A 79 1.30 4.94 3.27
C ASP A 79 1.28 3.42 3.38
N GLU A 80 2.43 2.79 3.11
CA GLU A 80 2.63 1.36 3.19
C GLU A 80 3.00 0.90 4.61
N GLY A 81 2.77 -0.39 4.87
CA GLY A 81 3.05 -1.01 6.15
C GLY A 81 2.85 -2.51 6.12
N ILE A 82 2.68 -3.08 7.31
CA ILE A 82 2.49 -4.51 7.54
C ILE A 82 1.22 -4.70 8.36
N LEU A 83 0.29 -5.50 7.84
CA LEU A 83 -0.84 -6.00 8.61
C LEU A 83 -0.37 -7.12 9.52
N ILE A 84 -0.82 -7.16 10.77
CA ILE A 84 -0.43 -8.16 11.77
C ILE A 84 -1.68 -8.76 12.43
N GLU A 85 -1.73 -10.08 12.44
CA GLU A 85 -2.57 -10.87 13.34
C GLU A 85 -1.64 -11.83 14.09
N SER A 86 -1.60 -11.74 15.42
CA SER A 86 -0.56 -12.41 16.20
C SER A 86 -0.99 -13.77 16.77
N GLU A 87 -2.27 -14.12 16.74
CA GLU A 87 -2.81 -15.31 17.40
C GLU A 87 -2.42 -15.38 18.89
N ASN A 88 -2.44 -14.22 19.59
CA ASN A 88 -1.99 -14.03 20.98
C ASN A 88 -0.48 -14.16 21.26
N TYR A 89 0.37 -14.07 20.24
CA TYR A 89 1.82 -13.95 20.42
C TYR A 89 2.26 -12.48 20.43
N GLU A 90 3.45 -12.22 20.96
CA GLU A 90 4.05 -10.87 21.01
C GLU A 90 4.83 -10.51 19.74
N TYR A 91 4.82 -11.39 18.73
CA TYR A 91 5.42 -11.18 17.41
C TYR A 91 4.38 -11.30 16.27
N ALA A 92 4.77 -10.95 15.04
CA ALA A 92 3.88 -10.91 13.87
C ALA A 92 3.64 -12.32 13.26
N ARG A 93 2.95 -13.20 14.01
CA ARG A 93 2.75 -14.61 13.64
C ARG A 93 2.06 -14.79 12.29
N TYR A 94 1.07 -13.98 11.96
CA TYR A 94 0.56 -13.81 10.60
C TYR A 94 0.76 -12.37 10.19
N SER A 95 1.33 -12.17 9.00
CA SER A 95 1.57 -10.83 8.48
C SER A 95 1.30 -10.73 7.00
N SER A 96 0.96 -9.54 6.54
CA SER A 96 0.73 -9.25 5.12
C SER A 96 1.26 -7.87 4.76
N TYR A 97 1.80 -7.73 3.55
CA TYR A 97 2.19 -6.44 3.04
C TYR A 97 0.95 -5.58 2.79
N TYR A 98 0.94 -4.38 3.37
CA TYR A 98 -0.08 -3.38 3.14
C TYR A 98 0.49 -2.30 2.23
N PRO A 99 0.09 -2.23 0.94
CA PRO A 99 0.62 -1.22 0.02
C PRO A 99 0.07 0.19 0.26
N GLY A 100 -0.72 0.40 1.31
CA GLY A 100 -1.52 1.61 1.49
C GLY A 100 -2.88 1.53 0.81
N ILE A 101 -3.76 2.47 1.16
CA ILE A 101 -4.92 2.76 0.31
C ILE A 101 -4.38 3.55 -0.86
N THR A 102 -4.31 2.95 -2.06
CA THR A 102 -4.06 3.75 -3.27
C THR A 102 -5.21 4.73 -3.41
N THR A 103 -4.98 5.97 -3.01
CA THR A 103 -5.94 7.05 -3.23
C THR A 103 -6.09 7.28 -4.74
N PRO A 104 -7.23 7.80 -5.22
CA PRO A 104 -7.38 8.16 -6.64
C PRO A 104 -6.21 9.03 -7.14
N LYS A 105 -5.71 9.92 -6.27
CA LYS A 105 -4.53 10.75 -6.50
C LYS A 105 -3.26 9.93 -6.74
N GLN A 106 -2.94 8.97 -5.87
CA GLN A 106 -1.76 8.12 -6.03
C GLN A 106 -1.86 7.21 -7.26
N GLN A 107 -3.07 6.74 -7.60
CA GLN A 107 -3.29 5.97 -8.82
C GLN A 107 -2.96 6.81 -10.06
N LEU A 108 -3.44 8.07 -10.11
CA LEU A 108 -3.11 9.00 -11.19
C LEU A 108 -1.60 9.22 -11.29
N ILE A 109 -0.91 9.49 -10.17
CA ILE A 109 0.55 9.68 -10.15
C ILE A 109 1.26 8.44 -10.73
N LYS A 110 0.90 7.23 -10.30
CA LYS A 110 1.47 5.98 -10.82
C LYS A 110 1.26 5.84 -12.33
N GLN A 111 0.05 6.13 -12.83
CA GLN A 111 -0.27 6.07 -14.25
C GLN A 111 0.54 7.11 -15.06
N ILE A 112 0.69 8.33 -14.53
CA ILE A 112 1.49 9.40 -15.17
C ILE A 112 2.96 8.99 -15.23
N LEU A 113 3.52 8.47 -14.14
CA LEU A 113 4.92 8.04 -14.08
C LEU A 113 5.16 6.84 -15.00
N ALA A 114 4.24 5.88 -15.07
CA ALA A 114 4.34 4.74 -15.98
C ALA A 114 4.39 5.19 -17.46
N ILE A 115 3.62 6.21 -17.85
CA ILE A 115 3.71 6.81 -19.19
C ILE A 115 5.05 7.54 -19.38
N ARG A 116 5.47 8.34 -18.39
CA ARG A 116 6.73 9.09 -18.43
C ARG A 116 7.94 8.17 -18.62
N GLU A 117 7.97 7.05 -17.92
CA GLU A 117 9.06 6.07 -17.97
C GLU A 117 9.24 5.42 -19.35
N THR A 118 8.20 5.37 -20.19
CA THR A 118 8.36 4.85 -21.56
C THR A 118 9.21 5.77 -22.43
N GLY A 119 9.23 7.08 -22.13
CA GLY A 119 9.94 8.09 -22.92
C GLY A 119 9.36 8.33 -24.32
N GLU A 120 8.18 7.76 -24.63
CA GLU A 120 7.59 7.81 -25.98
C GLU A 120 6.84 9.13 -26.27
N ALA A 121 6.46 9.86 -25.23
CA ALA A 121 5.71 11.12 -25.36
C ALA A 121 6.36 12.25 -24.56
N ASN A 122 6.27 13.46 -25.11
CA ASN A 122 6.43 14.66 -24.32
C ASN A 122 5.27 14.74 -23.33
N MET A 123 5.56 14.81 -22.03
CA MET A 123 4.50 14.84 -21.00
C MET A 123 3.60 16.09 -21.05
N PHE A 124 3.97 17.14 -21.79
CA PHE A 124 3.10 18.29 -22.08
C PHE A 124 2.22 18.10 -23.33
N ASP A 125 2.50 17.10 -24.16
CA ASP A 125 1.60 16.67 -25.24
C ASP A 125 0.46 15.83 -24.63
N THR A 126 -0.53 16.52 -24.08
CA THR A 126 -1.65 15.89 -23.39
C THR A 126 -2.43 14.94 -24.29
N LEU A 127 -2.48 15.18 -25.61
CA LEU A 127 -3.19 14.31 -26.55
C LEU A 127 -2.46 12.96 -26.70
N MET A 128 -1.14 13.00 -26.85
CA MET A 128 -0.33 11.78 -26.92
C MET A 128 -0.41 11.01 -25.59
N VAL A 129 -0.30 11.70 -24.45
CA VAL A 129 -0.39 11.08 -23.12
C VAL A 129 -1.78 10.44 -22.91
N GLN A 130 -2.87 11.12 -23.27
CA GLN A 130 -4.22 10.55 -23.18
C GLN A 130 -4.38 9.31 -24.07
N ARG A 131 -3.83 9.32 -25.28
CA ARG A 131 -3.85 8.14 -26.16
C ARG A 131 -3.11 6.96 -25.53
N MET A 132 -1.91 7.19 -25.02
CA MET A 132 -1.11 6.15 -24.36
C MET A 132 -1.76 5.62 -23.08
N ALA A 133 -2.42 6.49 -22.32
CA ALA A 133 -3.21 6.14 -21.14
C ALA A 133 -4.38 5.24 -21.52
N TYR A 134 -5.15 5.62 -22.56
CA TYR A 134 -6.27 4.84 -23.06
C TYR A 134 -5.84 3.44 -23.54
N GLU A 135 -4.75 3.35 -24.32
CA GLU A 135 -4.21 2.08 -24.81
C GLU A 135 -3.75 1.14 -23.67
N ARG A 136 -3.40 1.69 -22.50
CA ARG A 136 -3.00 0.93 -21.30
C ARG A 136 -4.15 0.71 -20.30
N GLY A 137 -5.36 1.17 -20.61
CA GLY A 137 -6.54 1.07 -19.74
C GLY A 137 -6.54 2.04 -18.55
N TYR A 138 -5.74 3.10 -18.58
CA TYR A 138 -5.68 4.14 -17.53
C TYR A 138 -6.78 5.19 -17.74
N PHE A 139 -8.04 4.76 -17.66
CA PHE A 139 -9.20 5.62 -17.96
C PHE A 139 -9.36 6.79 -16.98
N GLU A 140 -8.95 6.62 -15.72
CA GLU A 140 -8.96 7.70 -14.73
C GLU A 140 -7.99 8.81 -15.14
N LEU A 141 -6.80 8.45 -15.64
CA LEU A 141 -5.84 9.42 -16.14
C LEU A 141 -6.35 10.16 -17.38
N VAL A 142 -7.02 9.45 -18.30
CA VAL A 142 -7.62 10.08 -19.48
C VAL A 142 -8.61 11.18 -19.06
N THR A 143 -9.52 10.82 -18.15
CA THR A 143 -10.54 11.72 -17.60
C THR A 143 -9.90 12.88 -16.83
N PHE A 144 -8.89 12.59 -16.01
CA PHE A 144 -8.18 13.60 -15.24
C PHE A 144 -7.48 14.64 -16.12
N ILE A 145 -6.82 14.22 -17.20
CA ILE A 145 -6.18 15.16 -18.14
C ILE A 145 -7.23 16.01 -18.87
N GLU A 146 -8.39 15.43 -19.18
CA GLU A 146 -9.48 16.14 -19.87
C GLU A 146 -10.13 17.20 -18.96
N GLU A 147 -10.45 16.85 -17.72
CA GLU A 147 -11.16 17.72 -16.77
C GLU A 147 -10.23 18.67 -16.01
N TYR A 148 -9.01 18.24 -15.68
CA TYR A 148 -8.08 18.91 -14.76
C TYR A 148 -6.70 19.15 -15.40
N LYS A 149 -6.68 19.56 -16.67
CA LYS A 149 -5.43 19.80 -17.44
C LYS A 149 -4.41 20.69 -16.71
N LYS A 150 -4.87 21.71 -15.97
CA LYS A 150 -3.98 22.61 -15.21
C LYS A 150 -3.24 21.89 -14.10
N ASP A 151 -3.93 21.03 -13.36
CA ASP A 151 -3.37 20.27 -12.24
C ASP A 151 -2.39 19.20 -12.76
N TYR A 152 -2.74 18.55 -13.87
CA TYR A 152 -1.81 17.69 -14.60
C TYR A 152 -0.52 18.44 -14.99
N CYS A 153 -0.62 19.60 -15.66
CA CYS A 153 0.57 20.38 -16.02
C CYS A 153 1.37 20.86 -14.81
N HIS A 154 0.69 21.22 -13.71
CA HIS A 154 1.34 21.59 -12.45
C HIS A 154 2.15 20.43 -11.89
N PHE A 155 1.59 19.22 -11.85
CA PHE A 155 2.29 18.02 -11.41
C PHE A 155 3.52 17.72 -12.29
N ILE A 156 3.42 17.83 -13.61
CA ILE A 156 4.57 17.62 -14.51
C ILE A 156 5.71 18.61 -14.20
N LEU A 157 5.39 19.83 -13.78
CA LEU A 157 6.38 20.87 -13.44
C LEU A 157 6.95 20.73 -12.03
N THR A 158 6.15 20.33 -11.06
CA THR A 158 6.48 20.45 -9.62
C THR A 158 6.64 19.11 -8.91
N GLY A 159 6.04 18.04 -9.45
CA GLY A 159 5.87 16.77 -8.75
C GLY A 159 4.74 16.77 -7.71
N GLU A 160 4.02 17.87 -7.57
CA GLU A 160 2.92 18.03 -6.62
C GLU A 160 1.58 17.94 -7.37
N LEU A 161 0.75 16.97 -6.96
CA LEU A 161 -0.63 16.81 -7.41
C LEU A 161 -1.58 17.29 -6.30
#